data_AF-A0A928WMW8-F1
#
_entry.id   AF-A0A928WMW8-F1
#
_cell.length_a   1.000
_cell.length_b   1.000
_cell.length_c   1.000
_cell.angle_alpha   90.00
_cell.angle_beta   90.00
_cell.angle_gamma   90.00
#
_symmetry.space_group_name_H-M   'P 1'
#
loop_
_entity.id
_entity.type
_entity.pdbx_description
1 polymer ?
#
loop_
_entity_poly.entity_id
_entity_poly.type
_entity_poly.pdbx_seq_one_letter_code
_entity_poly.pdbx_strand_id
1 'polypeptide(L)'
;MINRFSAGQLVKVNAPRCLAYGRYGLVLMTRGDQSQIRFADLPKASQPSQNPAGFVQFFSHEDLDLIEGVPIAACYLLISVSTLVGTQEHIRYAIAHGDIDEAPEAIANTVAARFFGSLGEWDGEFYLWQNSPHAAKLLKFELITVAQYIELSRTTPDYDLGTRWGYQSVLSSCK
;
A
#
# COMPACT_ATOMS: atom_id res chain seq x y z
N MET A 1 12.86 15.58 27.33
CA MET A 1 12.86 15.89 25.88
C MET A 1 11.78 15.03 25.26
N ILE A 2 10.74 15.63 24.67
CA ILE A 2 9.66 14.88 24.02
C ILE A 2 10.02 14.83 22.54
N ASN A 3 10.36 13.65 22.03
CA ASN A 3 10.57 13.45 20.61
C ASN A 3 9.20 13.54 19.92
N ARG A 4 9.03 14.48 18.98
CA ARG A 4 7.77 14.64 18.23
C ARG A 4 7.52 13.47 17.29
N PHE A 5 8.59 12.89 16.75
CA PHE A 5 8.54 11.73 15.87
C PHE A 5 9.35 10.56 16.42
N SER A 6 8.84 9.35 16.18
CA SER A 6 9.42 8.07 16.53
C SER A 6 9.89 7.33 15.29
N ALA A 7 10.91 6.48 15.45
CA ALA A 7 11.39 5.61 14.38
C ALA A 7 10.25 4.74 13.82
N GLY A 8 10.23 4.56 12.51
CA GLY A 8 9.20 3.81 11.79
C GLY A 8 8.01 4.65 11.33
N GLN A 9 7.82 5.87 11.83
CA GLN A 9 6.72 6.73 11.39
C GLN A 9 6.93 7.25 9.95
N LEU A 10 5.85 7.28 9.19
CA LEU A 10 5.81 7.89 7.85
C LEU A 10 5.57 9.39 7.98
N VAL A 11 6.41 10.18 7.33
CA VAL A 11 6.32 11.64 7.31
C VAL A 11 6.37 12.16 5.88
N LYS A 12 5.83 13.36 5.68
CA LYS A 12 5.97 14.14 4.46
C LYS A 12 6.80 15.38 4.76
N VAL A 13 7.74 15.70 3.88
CA VAL A 13 8.55 16.90 4.01
C VAL A 13 7.76 18.12 3.54
N ASN A 14 7.67 19.11 4.41
CA ASN A 14 6.95 20.38 4.19
C ASN A 14 7.89 21.60 4.18
N ALA A 15 9.21 21.38 4.05
CA ALA A 15 10.20 22.46 3.90
C ALA A 15 10.19 23.06 2.48
N PRO A 16 9.63 24.28 2.24
CA PRO A 16 9.35 24.79 0.89
C PRO A 16 10.60 25.11 0.06
N ARG A 17 11.77 25.25 0.70
CA ARG A 17 13.06 25.52 0.04
C ARG A 17 13.95 24.28 -0.09
N CYS A 18 13.45 23.11 0.28
CA CYS A 18 14.17 21.86 0.16
C CYS A 18 13.83 21.16 -1.16
N LEU A 19 14.82 20.54 -1.81
CA LEU A 19 14.60 19.66 -2.97
C LEU A 19 13.69 18.46 -2.63
N ALA A 20 13.57 18.13 -1.35
CA ALA A 20 12.72 17.06 -0.90
C ALA A 20 11.29 17.49 -0.53
N TYR A 21 10.92 18.75 -0.77
CA TYR A 21 9.58 19.25 -0.52
C TYR A 21 8.50 18.36 -1.16
N GLY A 22 7.50 17.98 -0.37
CA GLY A 22 6.39 17.14 -0.79
C GLY A 22 6.68 15.63 -0.80
N ARG A 23 7.94 15.20 -0.62
CA ARG A 23 8.32 13.79 -0.62
C ARG A 23 7.97 13.11 0.70
N TYR A 24 7.71 11.81 0.61
CA TYR A 24 7.43 10.93 1.74
C TYR A 24 8.68 10.18 2.18
N GLY A 25 8.83 9.95 3.48
CA GLY A 25 9.95 9.20 4.03
C GLY A 25 9.65 8.60 5.40
N LEU A 26 10.47 7.63 5.79
CA LEU A 26 10.39 6.98 7.09
C LEU A 26 11.39 7.61 8.06
N VAL A 27 10.93 7.88 9.28
CA VAL A 27 11.80 8.31 10.37
C VAL A 27 12.69 7.13 10.79
N LEU A 28 14.01 7.29 10.71
CA LEU A 28 14.96 6.29 11.19
C LEU A 28 15.31 6.49 12.66
N MET A 29 15.58 7.74 13.02
CA MET A 29 15.91 8.13 14.38
C MET A 29 15.64 9.61 14.60
N THR A 30 15.50 10.00 15.86
CA THR A 30 15.31 11.40 16.27
C THR A 30 16.45 11.81 17.19
N ARG A 31 17.03 12.98 16.94
CA ARG A 31 18.10 13.59 17.74
C ARG A 31 17.71 15.04 18.04
N GLY A 32 17.28 15.29 19.28
CA GLY A 32 16.82 16.63 19.67
C GLY A 32 15.54 17.03 18.93
N ASP A 33 15.60 18.14 18.20
CA ASP A 33 14.52 18.71 17.40
C ASP A 33 14.56 18.30 15.91
N GLN A 34 15.44 17.34 15.57
CA GLN A 34 15.60 16.86 14.21
C GLN A 34 15.35 15.36 14.11
N SER A 35 14.73 14.96 13.00
CA SER A 35 14.54 13.56 12.62
C SER A 35 15.36 13.23 11.38
N GLN A 36 16.01 12.08 11.39
CA GLN A 36 16.66 11.52 10.22
C GLN A 36 15.62 10.81 9.36
N ILE A 37 15.40 11.30 8.15
CA ILE A 37 14.39 10.78 7.23
C ILE A 37 15.08 9.99 6.13
N ARG A 38 14.67 8.74 5.97
CA ARG A 38 14.98 7.94 4.79
C ARG A 38 13.86 8.12 3.80
N PHE A 39 14.16 8.77 2.67
CA PHE A 39 13.16 9.00 1.66
C PHE A 39 12.77 7.71 0.95
N ALA A 40 11.47 7.55 0.77
CA ALA A 40 10.85 6.40 0.15
C ALA A 40 10.51 6.63 -1.32
N ASP A 41 11.38 7.34 -2.07
CA ASP A 41 11.39 7.26 -3.54
C ASP A 41 12.01 5.91 -3.98
N LEU A 42 11.76 4.86 -3.21
CA LEU A 42 12.45 3.59 -3.29
C LEU A 42 11.97 2.85 -4.56
N PRO A 43 12.89 2.34 -5.39
CA PRO A 43 12.57 1.41 -6.47
C PRO A 43 11.74 0.22 -5.98
N LYS A 44 10.95 -0.33 -6.90
CA LYS A 44 10.14 -1.54 -6.78
C LYS A 44 10.87 -2.61 -5.95
N ALA A 45 10.34 -2.92 -4.76
CA ALA A 45 10.91 -3.80 -3.74
C ALA A 45 12.28 -3.33 -3.21
N SER A 46 12.27 -2.71 -2.03
CA SER A 46 13.49 -2.43 -1.29
C SER A 46 13.44 -3.19 0.03
N GLN A 47 14.24 -4.26 0.08
CA GLN A 47 14.47 -4.98 1.33
C GLN A 47 14.96 -4.00 2.41
N PRO A 48 14.60 -4.19 3.68
CA PRO A 48 15.22 -3.49 4.78
C PRO A 48 16.65 -4.03 4.97
N SER A 49 17.59 -3.57 4.15
CA SER A 49 19.01 -3.78 4.44
C SER A 49 19.43 -2.86 5.59
N GLN A 50 20.29 -3.36 6.48
CA GLN A 50 20.89 -2.60 7.60
C GLN A 50 21.87 -1.51 7.14
N ASN A 51 22.05 -1.31 5.83
CA ASN A 51 23.02 -0.40 5.24
C ASN A 51 22.32 0.40 4.12
N PRO A 52 22.10 1.72 4.26
CA PRO A 52 21.15 2.43 3.40
C PRO A 52 21.77 2.68 2.03
N ALA A 53 21.39 1.87 1.04
CA ALA A 53 21.58 2.20 -0.37
C ALA A 53 20.55 3.26 -0.83
N GLY A 54 20.26 4.27 -0.01
CA GLY A 54 19.19 5.25 -0.24
C GLY A 54 19.52 6.64 0.34
N PHE A 55 18.84 7.67 -0.18
CA PHE A 55 19.04 9.06 0.24
C PHE A 55 18.43 9.28 1.64
N VAL A 56 19.29 9.68 2.59
CA VAL A 56 18.91 9.96 3.98
C VAL A 56 19.31 11.38 4.32
N GLN A 57 18.41 12.15 4.93
CA GLN A 57 18.66 13.54 5.32
C GLN A 57 17.95 13.89 6.62
N PHE A 58 18.54 14.80 7.40
CA PHE A 58 17.92 15.33 8.62
C PHE A 58 17.00 16.50 8.31
N PHE A 59 15.85 16.54 9.00
CA PHE A 59 14.88 17.63 8.93
C PHE A 59 14.51 18.09 10.33
N SER A 60 14.26 19.40 10.48
CA SER A 60 13.60 19.95 11.66
C SER A 60 12.22 19.34 11.80
N HIS A 61 11.76 19.14 13.03
CA HIS A 61 10.40 18.66 13.29
C HIS A 61 9.30 19.60 12.76
N GLU A 62 9.60 20.88 12.52
CA GLU A 62 8.67 21.84 11.93
C GLU A 62 8.50 21.67 10.42
N ASP A 63 9.49 21.05 9.76
CA ASP A 63 9.54 20.79 8.33
C ASP A 63 8.90 19.44 7.96
N LEU A 64 8.26 18.76 8.92
CA LEU A 64 7.73 17.42 8.77
C LEU A 64 6.27 17.35 9.19
N ASP A 65 5.44 16.77 8.33
CA ASP A 65 4.05 16.41 8.63
C ASP A 65 3.96 14.90 8.84
N LEU A 66 3.32 14.48 9.95
CA LEU A 66 3.02 13.06 10.18
C LEU A 66 1.96 12.59 9.19
N ILE A 67 2.18 11.42 8.59
CA ILE A 67 1.17 10.76 7.76
C ILE A 67 0.60 9.59 8.54
N GLU A 68 -0.69 9.70 8.84
CA GLU A 68 -1.46 8.68 9.56
C GLU A 68 -2.31 7.84 8.59
N GLY A 69 -2.70 6.65 9.02
CA GLY A 69 -3.62 5.78 8.28
C GLY A 69 -3.02 5.11 7.04
N VAL A 70 -1.70 5.17 6.84
CA VAL A 70 -0.98 4.45 5.79
C VAL A 70 -0.27 3.25 6.43
N PRO A 71 -0.54 2.01 5.97
CA PRO A 71 0.09 0.82 6.52
C PRO A 71 1.58 0.87 6.24
N ILE A 72 2.40 0.57 7.25
CA ILE A 72 3.85 0.44 7.07
C ILE A 72 4.11 -0.93 6.45
N ALA A 73 4.32 -0.95 5.14
CA ALA A 73 4.51 -2.18 4.38
C ALA A 73 5.89 -2.27 3.72
N ALA A 74 6.33 -3.49 3.43
CA ALA A 74 7.54 -3.75 2.65
C ALA A 74 7.33 -3.48 1.15
N CYS A 75 6.09 -3.61 0.68
CA CYS A 75 5.70 -3.26 -0.69
C CYS A 75 4.26 -2.76 -0.78
N TYR A 76 3.98 -1.98 -1.83
CA TYR A 76 2.65 -1.51 -2.20
C TYR A 76 2.40 -1.87 -3.66
N LEU A 77 1.17 -2.26 -3.98
CA LEU A 77 0.78 -2.76 -5.29
C LEU A 77 -0.42 -2.00 -5.83
N LEU A 78 -0.41 -1.76 -7.14
CA LEU A 78 -1.60 -1.54 -7.94
C LEU A 78 -1.89 -2.82 -8.73
N ILE A 79 -3.09 -3.35 -8.59
CA ILE A 79 -3.50 -4.65 -9.12
C ILE A 79 -4.65 -4.41 -10.11
N SER A 80 -4.53 -4.99 -11.31
CA SER A 80 -5.58 -5.01 -12.32
C SER A 80 -6.24 -6.38 -12.34
N VAL A 81 -7.55 -6.41 -12.12
CA VAL A 81 -8.36 -7.63 -12.07
C VAL A 81 -9.42 -7.57 -13.17
N SER A 82 -9.50 -8.59 -14.00
CA SER A 82 -10.67 -8.80 -14.84
C SER A 82 -11.77 -9.42 -14.00
N THR A 83 -12.97 -8.86 -14.09
CA THR A 83 -14.15 -9.35 -13.40
C THR A 83 -15.24 -9.68 -14.39
N LEU A 84 -15.81 -10.87 -14.28
CA LEU A 84 -17.00 -11.27 -14.99
C LEU A 84 -18.21 -11.08 -14.08
N VAL A 85 -19.23 -10.37 -14.55
CA VAL A 85 -20.52 -10.19 -13.87
C VAL A 85 -21.62 -10.64 -14.82
N GLY A 86 -22.12 -11.86 -14.62
CA GLY A 86 -22.99 -12.52 -15.60
C GLY A 86 -22.20 -12.82 -16.89
N THR A 87 -22.52 -12.12 -17.98
CA THR A 87 -21.82 -12.28 -19.27
C THR A 87 -20.92 -11.09 -19.62
N GLN A 88 -20.81 -10.10 -18.74
CA GLN A 88 -20.05 -8.88 -19.01
C GLN A 88 -18.69 -8.92 -18.30
N GLU A 89 -17.64 -8.60 -19.05
CA GLU A 89 -16.28 -8.51 -18.55
C GLU A 89 -15.90 -7.05 -18.28
N HIS A 90 -15.29 -6.79 -17.13
CA HIS A 90 -14.84 -5.47 -16.71
C HIS A 90 -13.44 -5.54 -16.10
N ILE A 91 -12.58 -4.58 -16.46
CA ILE A 91 -11.31 -4.38 -15.78
C ILE A 91 -11.54 -3.47 -14.57
N ARG A 92 -11.08 -3.93 -13.42
CA ARG A 92 -11.13 -3.18 -12.16
C ARG A 92 -9.75 -3.08 -11.55
N TYR A 93 -9.56 -2.06 -10.73
CA TYR A 93 -8.30 -1.79 -10.03
C TYR A 93 -8.49 -1.96 -8.54
N ALA A 94 -7.45 -2.47 -7.90
CA ALA A 94 -7.31 -2.55 -6.45
C ALA A 94 -5.91 -2.11 -6.05
N ILE A 95 -5.76 -1.53 -4.88
CA ILE A 95 -4.46 -1.39 -4.24
C ILE A 95 -4.34 -2.42 -3.12
N ALA A 96 -3.10 -2.81 -2.83
CA ALA A 96 -2.78 -3.68 -1.72
C ALA A 96 -1.37 -3.35 -1.22
N HIS A 97 -1.04 -3.90 -0.07
CA HIS A 97 0.28 -3.80 0.53
C HIS A 97 0.67 -5.15 1.13
N GLY A 98 1.96 -5.34 1.37
CA GLY A 98 2.48 -6.62 1.84
C GLY A 98 3.64 -6.49 2.80
N ASP A 99 3.75 -7.49 3.67
CA ASP A 99 4.84 -7.62 4.61
C ASP A 99 6.13 -8.11 3.93
N ILE A 100 7.24 -8.07 4.67
CA ILE A 100 8.58 -8.38 4.15
C ILE A 100 8.71 -9.80 3.57
N ASP A 101 7.95 -10.74 4.11
CA ASP A 101 8.01 -12.16 3.74
C ASP A 101 6.97 -12.53 2.67
N GLU A 102 6.16 -11.58 2.21
CA GLU A 102 5.12 -11.82 1.22
C GLU A 102 5.59 -11.45 -0.19
N ALA A 103 5.53 -12.43 -1.10
CA ALA A 103 5.83 -12.19 -2.51
C ALA A 103 4.73 -11.32 -3.14
N PRO A 104 5.08 -10.24 -3.89
CA PRO A 104 4.09 -9.38 -4.57
C PRO A 104 3.09 -10.14 -5.45
N GLU A 105 3.55 -11.20 -6.12
CA GLU A 105 2.68 -12.04 -6.94
C GLU A 105 1.67 -12.83 -6.10
N ALA A 106 2.06 -13.33 -4.93
CA ALA A 106 1.15 -14.05 -4.02
C ALA A 106 0.07 -13.11 -3.46
N ILE A 107 0.46 -11.87 -3.13
CA ILE A 107 -0.47 -10.81 -2.72
C ILE A 107 -1.47 -10.52 -3.84
N ALA A 108 -0.99 -10.26 -5.06
CA ALA A 108 -1.85 -9.95 -6.19
C ALA A 108 -2.84 -11.09 -6.52
N ASN A 109 -2.38 -12.35 -6.46
CA ASN A 109 -3.24 -13.51 -6.64
C ASN A 109 -4.28 -13.61 -5.52
N THR A 110 -3.90 -13.35 -4.27
CA THR A 110 -4.84 -13.35 -3.14
C THR A 110 -5.90 -12.28 -3.29
N VAL A 111 -5.54 -11.08 -3.75
CA VAL A 111 -6.50 -10.01 -4.05
C VAL A 111 -7.46 -10.42 -5.15
N ALA A 112 -6.97 -10.99 -6.25
CA ALA A 112 -7.84 -11.47 -7.33
C ALA A 112 -8.78 -12.59 -6.86
N ALA A 113 -8.28 -13.54 -6.08
CA ALA A 113 -9.07 -14.62 -5.50
C ALA A 113 -10.13 -14.12 -4.53
N ARG A 114 -9.87 -13.01 -3.82
CA ARG A 114 -10.78 -12.39 -2.84
C ARG A 114 -11.52 -11.16 -3.35
N PHE A 115 -11.49 -10.90 -4.66
CA PHE A 115 -11.99 -9.64 -5.21
C PHE A 115 -13.48 -9.38 -4.92
N PHE A 116 -14.26 -10.43 -4.71
CA PHE A 116 -15.68 -10.35 -4.32
C PHE A 116 -15.92 -10.63 -2.83
N GLY A 117 -14.88 -10.60 -1.99
CA GLY A 117 -14.98 -10.68 -0.53
C GLY A 117 -14.75 -12.05 0.10
N SER A 118 -14.58 -13.11 -0.69
CA SER A 118 -14.14 -14.42 -0.20
C SER A 118 -13.22 -15.10 -1.20
N LEU A 119 -12.45 -16.10 -0.74
CA LEU A 119 -11.66 -16.94 -1.64
C LEU A 119 -12.58 -17.63 -2.64
N GLY A 120 -12.48 -17.25 -3.91
CA GLY A 120 -13.12 -17.96 -5.02
C GLY A 120 -12.41 -19.27 -5.31
N GLU A 121 -13.13 -20.20 -5.95
CA GLU A 121 -12.56 -21.46 -6.43
C GLU A 121 -11.94 -21.25 -7.81
N TRP A 122 -10.69 -21.68 -7.99
CA TRP A 122 -10.02 -21.59 -9.27
C TRP A 122 -10.52 -22.68 -10.22
N ASP A 123 -11.07 -22.29 -11.38
CA ASP A 123 -11.60 -23.22 -12.38
C ASP A 123 -10.64 -23.52 -13.55
N GLY A 124 -9.46 -22.89 -13.55
CA GLY A 124 -8.50 -22.95 -14.66
C GLY A 124 -8.34 -21.64 -15.42
N GLU A 125 -9.31 -20.72 -15.29
CA GLU A 125 -9.27 -19.41 -15.96
C GLU A 125 -9.66 -18.26 -15.03
N PHE A 126 -10.64 -18.45 -14.15
CA PHE A 126 -11.12 -17.47 -13.18
C PHE A 126 -11.22 -18.07 -11.77
N TYR A 127 -11.20 -17.20 -10.77
CA TYR A 127 -11.70 -17.47 -9.44
C TYR A 127 -13.21 -17.26 -9.44
N LEU A 128 -13.96 -18.35 -9.31
CA LEU A 128 -15.42 -18.36 -9.26
C LEU A 128 -15.91 -18.07 -7.85
N TRP A 129 -16.83 -17.13 -7.70
CA TRP A 129 -17.44 -16.85 -6.41
C TRP A 129 -18.63 -17.77 -6.15
N GLN A 130 -18.61 -18.49 -5.04
CA GLN A 130 -19.58 -19.54 -4.75
C GLN A 130 -21.02 -19.00 -4.74
N ASN A 131 -21.92 -19.71 -5.42
CA ASN A 131 -23.34 -19.35 -5.55
C ASN A 131 -23.59 -17.96 -6.17
N SER A 132 -22.66 -17.44 -6.98
CA SER A 132 -22.76 -16.11 -7.58
C SER A 132 -22.37 -16.11 -9.06
N PRO A 133 -22.97 -15.23 -9.89
CA PRO A 133 -22.55 -15.01 -11.28
C PRO A 133 -21.26 -14.17 -11.39
N HIS A 134 -20.41 -14.18 -10.36
CA HIS A 134 -19.22 -13.33 -10.28
C HIS A 134 -17.97 -14.17 -10.36
N ALA A 135 -17.04 -13.76 -11.20
CA ALA A 135 -15.73 -14.39 -11.32
C ALA A 135 -14.64 -13.34 -11.48
N ALA A 136 -13.43 -13.62 -11.00
CA ALA A 136 -12.32 -12.68 -11.03
C ALA A 136 -11.03 -13.35 -11.49
N LYS A 137 -10.18 -12.62 -12.21
CA LYS A 137 -8.88 -13.10 -12.69
C LYS A 137 -7.84 -12.00 -12.55
N LEU A 138 -6.68 -12.34 -12.01
CA LEU A 138 -5.53 -11.44 -12.02
C LEU A 138 -5.08 -11.22 -13.47
N LEU A 139 -5.05 -9.97 -13.93
CA LEU A 139 -4.48 -9.63 -15.23
C LEU A 139 -3.00 -9.27 -15.10
N LYS A 140 -2.71 -8.34 -14.18
CA LYS A 140 -1.36 -7.88 -13.89
C LYS A 140 -1.32 -7.17 -12.54
N PHE A 141 -0.11 -6.99 -12.02
CA PHE A 141 0.16 -6.10 -10.90
C PHE A 141 1.40 -5.27 -11.17
N GLU A 142 1.47 -4.13 -10.49
CA GLU A 142 2.60 -3.21 -10.56
C GLU A 142 2.96 -2.79 -9.13
N LEU A 143 4.25 -2.86 -8.80
CA LEU A 143 4.77 -2.27 -7.57
C LEU A 143 4.72 -0.75 -7.70
N ILE A 144 4.07 -0.10 -6.73
CA ILE A 144 3.88 1.36 -6.67
C ILE A 144 4.61 1.94 -5.45
N THR A 145 4.87 3.24 -5.49
CA THR A 145 5.44 3.97 -4.36
C THR A 145 4.38 4.24 -3.29
N VAL A 146 4.82 4.52 -2.05
CA VAL A 146 3.91 4.96 -0.97
C VAL A 146 3.14 6.23 -1.34
N ALA A 147 3.76 7.14 -2.10
CA ALA A 147 3.10 8.36 -2.57
C ALA A 147 1.94 8.06 -3.51
N GLN A 148 2.16 7.15 -4.47
CA GLN A 148 1.11 6.70 -5.39
C GLN A 148 0.02 5.93 -4.65
N TYR A 149 0.39 5.10 -3.67
CA TYR A 149 -0.57 4.38 -2.83
C TYR A 149 -1.49 5.35 -2.05
N ILE A 150 -0.91 6.39 -1.43
CA ILE A 150 -1.68 7.44 -0.72
C ILE A 150 -2.61 8.21 -1.66
N GLU A 151 -2.18 8.46 -2.89
CA GLU A 151 -3.02 9.12 -3.88
C GLU A 151 -4.19 8.21 -4.30
N LEU A 152 -3.88 6.95 -4.63
CA LEU A 152 -4.85 5.96 -5.10
C LEU A 152 -5.84 5.51 -4.02
N SER A 153 -5.46 5.49 -2.74
CA SER A 153 -6.33 5.08 -1.64
C SER A 153 -7.57 5.96 -1.47
N ARG A 154 -7.59 7.15 -2.08
CA ARG A 154 -8.74 8.05 -2.10
C ARG A 154 -9.85 7.58 -3.05
N THR A 155 -9.51 6.79 -4.07
CA THR A 155 -10.44 6.44 -5.16
C THR A 155 -10.45 4.96 -5.49
N THR A 156 -9.51 4.18 -4.95
CA THR A 156 -9.27 2.78 -5.31
C THR A 156 -9.40 1.92 -4.06
N PRO A 157 -10.20 0.83 -4.10
CA PRO A 157 -10.34 -0.08 -2.98
C PRO A 157 -8.99 -0.64 -2.52
N ASP A 158 -8.76 -0.60 -1.22
CA ASP A 158 -7.57 -1.15 -0.57
C ASP A 158 -7.89 -2.52 0.04
N TYR A 159 -7.12 -3.52 -0.38
CA TYR A 159 -7.24 -4.89 0.11
C TYR A 159 -6.11 -5.14 1.12
N ASP A 160 -6.44 -4.94 2.39
CA ASP A 160 -5.57 -5.29 3.51
C ASP A 160 -5.49 -6.83 3.66
N LEU A 161 -4.27 -7.35 3.63
CA LEU A 161 -3.98 -8.79 3.71
C LEU A 161 -3.35 -9.20 5.06
N GLY A 162 -3.07 -8.26 5.97
CA GLY A 162 -2.27 -8.49 7.19
C GLY A 162 -3.04 -8.43 8.52
N THR A 163 -3.29 -9.60 9.11
CA THR A 163 -3.73 -9.89 10.51
C THR A 163 -5.19 -9.64 10.96
N ARG A 164 -5.97 -10.73 10.85
CA ARG A 164 -6.98 -11.29 11.78
C ARG A 164 -8.15 -10.41 12.29
N TRP A 165 -9.34 -10.73 11.76
CA TRP A 165 -10.67 -10.69 12.39
C TRP A 165 -11.04 -9.46 13.22
N GLY A 166 -11.82 -8.54 12.62
CA GLY A 166 -12.68 -7.63 13.37
C GLY A 166 -13.14 -6.43 12.56
N TYR A 167 -14.46 -6.39 12.30
CA TYR A 167 -15.25 -5.23 11.85
C TYR A 167 -15.32 -4.87 10.35
N GLN A 168 -16.35 -5.46 9.73
CA GLN A 168 -17.49 -4.77 9.09
C GLN A 168 -17.25 -3.66 8.04
N SER A 169 -17.72 -4.02 6.84
CA SER A 169 -18.48 -3.21 5.88
C SER A 169 -17.78 -2.04 5.18
N VAL A 170 -17.29 -2.33 3.97
CA VAL A 170 -17.43 -1.42 2.83
C VAL A 170 -18.15 -2.15 1.69
N LEU A 171 -19.38 -2.60 1.98
CA LEU A 171 -20.37 -2.98 0.96
C LEU A 171 -21.67 -2.18 1.09
N SER A 172 -21.64 -1.03 1.75
CA SER A 172 -22.77 -0.10 1.77
C SER A 172 -22.33 1.29 1.34
N SER A 173 -22.26 1.52 0.03
CA SER A 173 -22.67 2.77 -0.64
C SER A 173 -22.45 2.66 -2.15
N CYS A 174 -23.25 1.81 -2.79
CA CYS A 174 -23.69 2.01 -4.18
C CYS A 174 -25.18 1.66 -4.22
N LYS A 175 -26.00 2.59 -3.75
CA LYS A 175 -27.39 2.79 -4.17
C LYS A 175 -27.57 4.26 -4.46
#